data_AF-A0A537ML45-F1
#
_entry.id   AF-A0A537ML45-F1
#
_cell.length_a   1.000
_cell.length_b   1.000
_cell.length_c   1.000
_cell.angle_alpha   90.00
_cell.angle_beta   90.00
_cell.angle_gamma   90.00
#
_symmetry.space_group_name_H-M   'P 1'
#
loop_
_entity.id
_entity.type
_entity.pdbx_description
1 polymer ?
#
loop_
_entity_poly.entity_id
_entity_poly.type
_entity_poly.pdbx_seq_one_letter_code
_entity_poly.pdbx_strand_id
1 'polypeptide(L)' 'MDDKIYDTPSEVEADDGTVSVDGPDGVDVHLTPEAAAETSERLLFGAAKAQGQIVRKRKAEERLGR' A
#
# COMPACT_ATOMS: atom_id res chain seq x y z
N MET A 1 11.35 14.46 -4.50
CA MET A 1 10.23 13.62 -4.04
C MET A 1 10.29 13.61 -2.53
N ASP A 2 9.15 13.83 -1.88
CA ASP A 2 9.04 13.74 -0.43
C ASP A 2 8.91 12.25 -0.07
N ASP A 3 9.75 11.74 0.84
CA ASP A 3 9.75 10.32 1.24
C ASP A 3 8.78 10.07 2.42
N LYS A 4 7.74 10.89 2.50
CA LYS A 4 6.77 10.83 3.59
C LYS A 4 5.98 9.53 3.54
N ILE A 5 5.94 8.84 4.69
CA ILE A 5 5.12 7.65 4.88
C ILE A 5 3.75 8.09 5.38
N TYR A 6 2.70 7.67 4.69
CA TYR A 6 1.31 7.93 5.05
C TYR A 6 0.70 6.71 5.76
N ASP A 7 -0.08 6.96 6.81
CA ASP A 7 -0.85 5.94 7.56
C ASP A 7 -2.35 5.96 7.21
N THR A 8 -2.80 7.00 6.50
CA THR A 8 -4.15 7.14 5.96
C THR A 8 -4.26 6.33 4.67
N PRO A 9 -5.23 5.41 4.54
CA PRO A 9 -5.43 4.65 3.30
C PRO A 9 -5.99 5.55 2.18
N SER A 10 -5.85 5.10 0.94
CA SER A 10 -6.58 5.70 -0.19
C SER A 10 -8.08 5.40 -0.10
N GLU A 11 -8.88 6.32 -0.61
CA GLU A 11 -10.30 6.11 -0.92
C GLU A 11 -10.43 5.42 -2.29
N VAL A 12 -11.41 4.54 -2.43
CA VAL A 12 -11.64 3.76 -3.65
C VAL A 12 -13.12 3.76 -3.98
N GLU A 13 -13.47 4.26 -5.16
CA GLU A 13 -14.85 4.34 -5.64
C GLU A 13 -14.98 3.71 -7.04
N ALA A 14 -16.17 3.20 -7.35
CA ALA A 14 -16.49 2.67 -8.68
C ALA A 14 -17.58 3.53 -9.32
N ASP A 15 -17.29 4.06 -10.50
CA ASP A 15 -18.20 4.92 -11.25
C ASP A 15 -17.98 4.76 -12.76
N ASP A 16 -19.08 4.72 -13.53
CA ASP A 16 -19.09 4.62 -15.00
C ASP A 16 -18.11 3.58 -15.60
N GLY A 17 -17.99 2.41 -14.98
CA GLY A 17 -17.15 1.31 -15.46
C GLY A 17 -15.65 1.50 -15.19
N THR A 18 -15.29 2.44 -14.33
CA THR A 18 -13.93 2.70 -13.85
C THR A 18 -13.85 2.58 -12.34
N VAL A 19 -12.63 2.46 -11.81
CA VAL A 19 -12.34 2.50 -10.38
C VAL A 19 -11.38 3.64 -10.11
N SER A 20 -11.80 4.62 -9.33
CA SER A 20 -10.99 5.77 -8.90
C SER A 20 -10.26 5.43 -7.61
N VAL A 21 -9.01 5.86 -7.47
CA VAL A 21 -8.21 5.71 -6.25
C VAL A 21 -7.61 7.05 -5.88
N ASP A 22 -8.06 7.60 -4.76
CA ASP A 22 -7.63 8.88 -4.21
C ASP A 22 -6.78 8.68 -2.96
N GLY A 23 -5.49 9.00 -3.04
CA GLY A 23 -4.53 8.82 -1.95
C GLY A 23 -4.11 10.12 -1.27
N PRO A 24 -3.51 10.03 -0.08
CA PRO A 24 -3.22 11.16 0.81
C PRO A 24 -2.16 12.15 0.30
N ASP A 25 -1.50 11.85 -0.82
CA ASP A 25 -0.45 12.67 -1.45
C ASP A 25 -0.81 13.12 -2.88
N GLY A 26 -2.11 13.26 -3.16
CA GLY A 26 -2.57 13.57 -4.52
C GLY A 26 -2.35 12.43 -5.51
N VAL A 27 -2.32 11.19 -5.01
CA VAL A 27 -2.54 10.02 -5.87
C VAL A 27 -3.98 10.12 -6.34
N ASP A 28 -4.18 10.29 -7.63
CA ASP A 28 -5.50 10.35 -8.28
C ASP A 28 -5.36 9.56 -9.58
N VAL A 29 -5.89 8.34 -9.58
CA VAL A 29 -5.81 7.42 -10.72
C VAL A 29 -7.14 6.75 -10.98
N HIS A 30 -7.47 6.58 -12.27
CA HIS A 30 -8.62 5.79 -12.72
C HIS A 30 -8.12 4.49 -13.36
N LEU A 31 -8.67 3.37 -12.92
CA LEU A 31 -8.33 2.04 -13.36
C LEU A 31 -9.52 1.38 -14.05
N THR A 32 -9.25 0.48 -15.00
CA THR A 32 -10.28 -0.49 -15.41
C THR A 32 -10.56 -1.44 -14.25
N PRO A 33 -11.71 -2.13 -14.22
CA PRO A 33 -12.03 -3.10 -13.17
C PRO A 33 -10.95 -4.18 -13.01
N GLU A 34 -10.39 -4.69 -14.10
CA GLU A 34 -9.35 -5.72 -14.09
C GLU A 34 -8.03 -5.18 -13.52
N ALA A 35 -7.65 -3.96 -13.90
CA ALA A 35 -6.45 -3.31 -13.39
C ALA A 35 -6.56 -3.00 -11.89
N ALA A 36 -7.74 -2.59 -11.43
CA ALA A 36 -8.02 -2.38 -10.00
C ALA A 36 -7.91 -3.69 -9.20
N ALA A 37 -8.50 -4.77 -9.71
CA ALA A 37 -8.42 -6.08 -9.08
C ALA A 37 -6.97 -6.55 -8.94
N GLU A 38 -6.19 -6.54 -10.02
CA GLU A 38 -4.79 -6.95 -9.98
C GLU A 38 -3.94 -6.04 -9.07
N THR A 39 -4.22 -4.73 -9.07
CA THR A 39 -3.52 -3.78 -8.19
C THR A 39 -3.81 -4.04 -6.72
N SER A 40 -5.07 -4.38 -6.38
CA SER A 40 -5.44 -4.73 -5.01
C SER A 40 -4.66 -5.94 -4.47
N GLU A 41 -4.44 -6.95 -5.31
CA GLU A 41 -3.66 -8.14 -4.95
C GLU A 41 -2.18 -7.79 -4.73
N ARG A 42 -1.60 -6.97 -5.61
CA ARG A 42 -0.21 -6.50 -5.49
C ARG A 42 -0.02 -5.68 -4.21
N LEU A 43 -0.98 -4.81 -3.87
CA LEU A 43 -0.96 -4.03 -2.62
C LEU A 43 -1.04 -4.94 -1.40
N LEU A 44 -1.97 -5.91 -1.39
CA LEU A 44 -2.12 -6.86 -0.29
C LEU A 44 -0.82 -7.67 -0.06
N PHE A 45 -0.23 -8.18 -1.15
CA PHE A 45 1.03 -8.91 -1.06
C PHE A 45 2.18 -8.02 -0.57
N GLY A 46 2.27 -6.77 -1.07
CA GLY A 46 3.24 -5.78 -0.62
C GLY A 46 3.13 -5.49 0.88
N ALA A 47 1.90 -5.29 1.38
CA ALA A 47 1.63 -5.05 2.78
C ALA A 47 2.06 -6.23 3.67
N ALA A 48 1.73 -7.46 3.28
CA ALA A 48 2.15 -8.66 4.01
C ALA A 48 3.69 -8.80 4.06
N LYS A 49 4.37 -8.52 2.94
CA LYS A 49 5.84 -8.53 2.88
C LYS A 49 6.46 -7.48 3.80
N ALA A 50 5.92 -6.25 3.79
CA ALA A 50 6.39 -5.16 4.65
C ALA A 50 6.23 -5.51 6.14
N GLN A 51 5.09 -6.08 6.53
CA GLN A 51 4.88 -6.56 7.91
C GLN A 51 5.92 -7.63 8.31
N GLY A 52 6.21 -8.57 7.41
CA GLY A 52 7.28 -9.54 7.62
C GLY A 52 8.66 -8.88 7.83
N GLN A 53 8.96 -7.81 7.09
CA GLN A 53 10.21 -7.05 7.24
C GLN A 53 10.28 -6.34 8.60
N ILE A 54 9.18 -5.74 9.07
CA ILE A 54 9.09 -5.08 10.39
C ILE A 54 9.42 -6.10 11.50
N VAL A 55 8.81 -7.29 11.46
CA VAL A 55 9.07 -8.35 12.44
C VAL A 55 10.54 -8.80 12.42
N ARG A 56 11.14 -8.95 11.22
CA ARG A 56 12.54 -9.35 11.08
C ARG A 56 13.49 -8.28 11.62
N LYS A 57 13.23 -7.00 11.32
CA LYS A 57 14.03 -5.87 11.80
C LYS A 57 14.04 -5.82 13.34
N ARG A 58 12.87 -5.91 13.97
CA ARG A 58 12.75 -5.95 15.44
C ARG A 58 13.57 -7.09 16.06
N LYS A 59 13.46 -8.31 15.52
CA LYS A 59 14.23 -9.46 16.01
C LYS A 59 15.74 -9.29 15.84
N ALA A 60 16.19 -8.60 14.79
CA ALA A 60 17.61 -8.32 14.59
C ALA A 60 18.12 -7.30 15.62
N GLU A 61 17.36 -6.23 15.88
CA GLU A 61 17.67 -5.23 16.89
C GLU A 61 17.76 -5.84 18.31
N GLU A 62 16.82 -6.72 18.67
CA GLU A 62 16.84 -7.47 19.94
C GLU A 62 18.06 -8.40 20.09
N ARG A 63 18.59 -8.92 18.98
CA ARG A 63 19.77 -9.79 18.96
C ARG A 63 21.08 -9.01 19.01
N LEU A 64 21.11 -7.79 18.47
CA LEU A 64 22.29 -6.92 18.46
C LEU A 64 22.44 -6.14 19.77
N GLY A 65 21.34 -5.90 20.49
CA GLY A 65 21.32 -5.23 21.80
C GLY A 65 21.56 -6.16 23.00
N ARG A 66 22.12 -7.36 22.78
CA ARG A 66 22.56 -8.32 23.80
C ARG A 66 24.07 -8.49 23.76
#